data_AF-A0A6V8CPJ5-F1
#
_entry.id   AF-A0A6V8CPJ5-F1
#
_cell.length_a   1.000
_cell.length_b   1.000
_cell.length_c   1.000
_cell.angle_alpha   90.00
_cell.angle_beta   90.00
_cell.angle_gamma   90.00
#
_symmetry.space_group_name_H-M   'P 1'
#
loop_
_entity.id
_entity.type
_entity.pdbx_description
1 polymer ?
#
loop_
_entity_poly.entity_id
_entity_poly.type
_entity_poly.pdbx_seq_one_letter_code
_entity_poly.pdbx_strand_id
1 'polypeptide(L)'
;MDKLCPPVRNWFREKFPDFTRPQKLAIPTIMDGGHLLLCSPTGSGKTLTAFLTIIDQLVRKALDGKLEKRIHCVYISPIKALANDIQKNLIGPLS
;
A
#
# COMPACT_ATOMS: atom_id res chain seq x y z
N MET A 1 5.09 9.65 7.08
CA MET A 1 4.14 8.80 7.83
C MET A 1 2.81 9.52 8.03
N ASP A 2 2.80 10.84 8.24
CA ASP A 2 1.60 11.55 8.69
C ASP A 2 0.49 11.70 7.65
N LYS A 3 0.79 11.44 6.38
CA LYS A 3 -0.20 11.34 5.32
C LYS A 3 -1.09 10.10 5.44
N LEU A 4 -0.63 9.01 6.05
CA LEU A 4 -1.46 7.81 6.23
C LEU A 4 -2.58 8.07 7.24
N CYS A 5 -3.75 7.47 7.03
CA CYS A 5 -4.82 7.46 8.03
C CYS A 5 -4.36 6.71 9.30
N PRO A 6 -4.94 7.03 10.47
CA PRO A 6 -4.45 6.51 11.75
C PRO A 6 -4.36 4.98 11.84
N PRO A 7 -5.36 4.19 11.40
CA PRO A 7 -5.27 2.73 11.50
C PRO A 7 -4.08 2.15 10.73
N VAL A 8 -3.89 2.59 9.48
CA VAL A 8 -2.82 2.10 8.61
C VAL A 8 -1.45 2.57 9.08
N ARG A 9 -1.37 3.81 9.58
CA ARG A 9 -0.14 4.34 10.19
C ARG A 9 0.30 3.54 11.41
N ASN A 10 -0.65 3.23 12.30
CA ASN A 10 -0.37 2.51 13.54
C ASN A 10 0.08 1.09 13.25
N TRP A 11 -0.65 0.38 12.38
CA TRP A 11 -0.25 -0.95 11.91
C TRP A 11 1.17 -0.94 11.31
N PHE A 12 1.48 0.04 10.46
CA PHE A 12 2.80 0.10 9.82
C PHE A 12 3.91 0.31 10.86
N ARG A 13 3.71 1.20 11.85
CA ARG A 13 4.68 1.47 12.92
C ARG A 13 4.91 0.26 13.83
N GLU A 14 3.90 -0.59 14.02
CA GLU A 14 4.05 -1.82 14.80
C GLU A 14 4.91 -2.86 14.06
N LYS A 15 4.78 -2.95 12.74
CA LYS A 15 5.46 -3.97 11.93
C LYS A 15 6.83 -3.55 11.40
N PHE A 16 7.06 -2.24 11.22
CA PHE A 16 8.25 -1.73 10.55
C PHE A 16 8.81 -0.50 11.28
N PRO A 17 10.15 -0.35 11.33
CA PRO A 17 10.78 0.77 12.02
C PRO A 17 10.51 2.12 11.33
N ASP A 18 10.60 2.18 10.00
CA ASP A 18 10.31 3.37 9.19
C ASP A 18 10.13 2.99 7.72
N PHE A 19 9.68 3.95 6.90
CA PHE A 19 9.68 3.83 5.45
C PHE A 19 11.10 3.75 4.87
N THR A 20 11.25 2.90 3.85
CA THR A 20 12.43 2.93 2.99
C THR A 20 12.47 4.23 2.19
N ARG A 21 13.65 4.61 1.66
CA ARG A 21 13.78 5.81 0.81
C ARG A 21 12.80 5.82 -0.38
N PRO A 22 12.63 4.73 -1.15
CA PRO A 22 11.62 4.68 -2.22
C PRO A 22 10.18 4.90 -1.73
N GLN A 23 9.81 4.37 -0.55
CA GLN A 23 8.49 4.57 0.05
C GLN A 23 8.26 6.04 0.42
N LYS A 24 9.25 6.70 1.03
CA LYS A 24 9.18 8.13 1.39
C LYS A 24 8.94 9.04 0.19
N LEU A 25 9.50 8.68 -0.97
CA LEU A 25 9.32 9.43 -2.22
C LEU A 25 7.99 9.11 -2.91
N ALA A 26 7.58 7.85 -2.92
CA ALA A 26 6.45 7.40 -3.73
C ALA A 26 5.09 7.57 -3.05
N ILE A 27 4.98 7.25 -1.76
CA ILE A 27 3.70 7.26 -1.03
C ILE A 27 3.01 8.63 -1.12
N PRO A 28 3.68 9.78 -0.85
CA PRO A 28 3.02 11.08 -0.90
C PRO A 28 2.44 11.39 -2.29
N THR A 29 3.19 11.08 -3.36
CA THR A 29 2.78 11.31 -4.75
C THR A 29 1.57 10.47 -5.13
N ILE A 30 1.58 9.17 -4.79
CA ILE A 30 0.46 8.27 -5.09
C ILE A 30 -0.79 8.71 -4.31
N MET A 31 -0.64 9.11 -3.04
CA MET A 31 -1.75 9.58 -2.21
C MET A 31 -2.38 10.89 -2.70
N ASP A 32 -1.63 11.73 -3.41
CA ASP A 32 -2.15 12.95 -4.04
C ASP A 32 -2.82 12.67 -5.40
N GLY A 33 -2.93 11.39 -5.80
CA GLY A 33 -3.49 10.99 -7.09
C GLY A 33 -2.49 11.11 -8.26
N GLY A 34 -1.21 11.34 -7.99
CA GLY A 34 -0.17 11.44 -9.01
C GLY A 34 0.20 10.09 -9.62
N HIS A 35 0.46 10.08 -10.93
CA HIS A 35 1.08 8.94 -11.61
C HIS A 35 2.59 8.91 -11.32
N LEU A 36 3.14 7.72 -11.08
CA LEU A 36 4.55 7.55 -10.72
C LEU A 36 5.14 6.28 -11.32
N LEU A 37 6.35 6.39 -11.87
CA LEU A 37 7.23 5.26 -12.17
C LEU A 37 8.33 5.18 -11.10
N LEU A 38 8.31 4.11 -10.29
CA LEU A 38 9.27 3.91 -9.21
C LEU A 38 10.37 2.91 -9.58
N CYS A 39 11.54 3.41 -9.96
CA CYS A 39 12.73 2.59 -10.20
C CYS A 39 13.55 2.45 -8.91
N SER A 40 13.65 1.25 -8.36
CA SER A 40 14.53 0.97 -7.22
C SER A 40 14.99 -0.50 -7.17
N PRO A 41 16.08 -0.84 -6.46
CA PRO A 41 16.59 -2.21 -6.35
C PRO A 41 15.56 -3.22 -5.84
N THR A 42 15.76 -4.51 -6.08
CA THR A 42 14.96 -5.58 -5.45
C THR A 42 15.04 -5.49 -3.93
N GLY A 43 14.01 -5.96 -3.22
CA GLY A 43 13.94 -5.88 -1.75
C GLY A 43 13.71 -4.48 -1.16
N SER A 44 13.62 -3.43 -1.99
CA SER A 44 13.46 -2.04 -1.51
C SER A 44 12.05 -1.66 -0.99
N GLY A 45 11.11 -2.62 -1.01
CA GLY A 45 9.74 -2.42 -0.52
C GLY A 45 8.75 -1.83 -1.54
N LYS A 46 9.06 -1.81 -2.85
CA LYS A 46 8.16 -1.31 -3.92
C LYS A 46 6.74 -1.87 -3.85
N THR A 47 6.62 -3.18 -3.60
CA THR A 47 5.33 -3.86 -3.49
C THR A 47 4.54 -3.28 -2.33
N LEU A 48 5.13 -3.22 -1.13
CA LEU A 48 4.49 -2.61 0.04
C LEU A 48 4.13 -1.14 -0.20
N THR A 49 4.95 -0.36 -0.91
CA THR A 49 4.60 1.02 -1.31
C THR A 49 3.24 1.09 -1.99
N ALA A 50 3.04 0.29 -3.05
CA ALA A 50 1.80 0.30 -3.82
C ALA A 50 0.62 -0.15 -2.95
N PHE A 51 0.76 -1.29 -2.26
CA PHE A 51 -0.33 -1.84 -1.45
C PHE A 51 -0.72 -0.97 -0.27
N LEU A 52 0.25 -0.38 0.41
CA LEU A 52 -0.02 0.49 1.55
C LEU A 52 -0.88 1.69 1.15
N THR A 53 -0.62 2.28 -0.03
CA THR A 53 -1.42 3.40 -0.54
C THR A 53 -2.84 2.98 -0.93
N ILE A 54 -3.01 1.77 -1.46
CA ILE A 54 -4.33 1.21 -1.80
C ILE A 54 -5.13 0.93 -0.53
N ILE A 55 -4.53 0.28 0.46
CA ILE A 55 -5.16 -0.02 1.76
C ILE A 55 -5.55 1.28 2.45
N ASP A 56 -4.68 2.28 2.47
CA ASP A 56 -4.98 3.59 3.07
C ASP A 56 -6.24 4.23 2.47
N GLN A 57 -6.37 4.21 1.14
CA GLN A 57 -7.55 4.72 0.46
C GLN A 57 -8.82 3.92 0.79
N LEU A 58 -8.72 2.59 0.85
CA LEU A 58 -9.85 1.72 1.20
C LEU A 58 -10.31 1.93 2.65
N VAL A 59 -9.37 2.02 3.59
CA VAL A 59 -9.66 2.29 5.01
C VAL A 59 -10.30 3.66 5.17
N ARG A 60 -9.80 4.71 4.48
CA ARG A 60 -10.44 6.04 4.48
C ARG A 60 -11.88 5.97 3.98
N LYS A 61 -12.12 5.30 2.85
CA LYS A 61 -13.48 5.09 2.33
C LYS A 61 -14.37 4.35 3.34
N ALA A 62 -13.83 3.37 4.06
CA ALA A 62 -14.57 2.62 5.06
C ALA A 62 -14.94 3.50 6.27
N LEU A 63 -13.98 4.29 6.78
CA LEU A 63 -14.19 5.24 7.88
C LEU A 63 -15.23 6.31 7.51
N ASP A 64 -15.25 6.74 6.26
CA ASP A 64 -16.23 7.70 5.75
C ASP A 64 -17.61 7.07 5.44
N GLY A 65 -17.79 5.75 5.60
CA GLY A 65 -19.00 5.03 5.23
C GLY A 65 -19.27 4.94 3.72
N LYS A 66 -18.23 5.20 2.90
CA LYS A 66 -18.29 5.28 1.42
C LYS A 66 -17.63 4.08 0.72
N LEU A 67 -17.25 3.05 1.48
CA LEU A 67 -16.65 1.85 0.89
C LEU A 67 -17.75 0.96 0.29
N GLU A 68 -17.93 1.08 -1.02
CA GLU A 68 -18.86 0.23 -1.76
C GLU A 68 -18.24 -1.12 -2.16
N LYS A 69 -19.10 -2.13 -2.33
CA LYS A 69 -18.75 -3.46 -2.84
C LYS A 69 -18.49 -3.43 -4.35
N ARG A 70 -17.36 -2.84 -4.75
CA ARG A 70 -16.88 -2.76 -6.13
C ARG A 70 -15.37 -2.91 -6.20
N ILE A 71 -14.82 -3.01 -7.41
CA ILE A 71 -13.37 -2.99 -7.63
C ILE A 71 -12.85 -1.56 -7.44
N HIS A 72 -11.86 -1.38 -6.56
CA HIS A 72 -11.21 -0.08 -6.31
C HIS A 72 -9.76 -0.01 -6.83
N CYS A 73 -9.14 -1.16 -7.11
CA CYS A 73 -7.76 -1.21 -7.60
C CYS A 73 -7.56 -2.47 -8.48
N VAL A 74 -6.72 -2.33 -9.50
CA VAL A 74 -6.23 -3.43 -10.33
C VAL A 74 -4.71 -3.47 -10.21
N TYR A 75 -4.18 -4.58 -9.70
CA TYR A 75 -2.75 -4.86 -9.65
C TYR A 75 -2.38 -5.83 -10.77
N ILE A 76 -1.39 -5.45 -11.58
CA ILE A 76 -0.92 -6.25 -12.72
C ILE A 76 0.51 -6.67 -12.46
N SER A 77 0.78 -7.98 -12.54
CA SER A 77 2.11 -8.56 -12.41
C SER A 77 2.43 -9.40 -13.65
N PRO A 78 3.69 -9.37 -14.14
CA PRO A 78 4.10 -10.24 -15.24
C PRO A 78 4.17 -11.72 -14.86
N ILE A 79 4.22 -12.06 -13.56
CA ILE A 79 4.33 -13.44 -13.06
C ILE A 79 3.30 -13.74 -11.97
N LYS A 80 2.74 -14.97 -12.00
CA LYS A 80 1.72 -15.43 -11.04
C LYS A 80 2.25 -15.57 -9.60
N ALA A 81 3.51 -16.01 -9.44
CA ALA A 81 4.10 -16.22 -8.12
C ALA A 81 4.10 -14.94 -7.27
N LEU A 82 4.40 -13.79 -7.87
CA LEU A 82 4.41 -12.50 -7.16
C LEU A 82 3.00 -12.06 -6.73
N ALA A 83 1.97 -12.35 -7.53
CA ALA A 83 0.57 -12.09 -7.15
C ALA A 83 0.14 -12.97 -5.96
N ASN A 84 0.58 -14.23 -5.93
CA ASN A 84 0.30 -15.15 -4.82
C ASN A 84 1.04 -14.73 -3.53
N ASP A 85 2.28 -14.26 -3.64
CA ASP A 85 3.03 -13.76 -2.49
C ASP A 85 2.39 -12.52 -1.88
N ILE A 86 1.83 -11.64 -2.70
CA ILE A 86 1.05 -10.50 -2.22
C ILE A 86 -0.19 -10.97 -1.46
N GLN A 87 -0.96 -11.91 -2.02
CA GLN A 87 -2.16 -12.42 -1.36
C GLN A 87 -1.83 -12.96 0.04
N LYS A 88 -0.75 -13.73 0.18
CA LYS A 88 -0.31 -14.27 1.48
C LYS A 88 0.20 -13.18 2.42
N ASN A 89 1.05 -12.29 1.94
CA ASN A 89 1.71 -11.26 2.76
C ASN A 89 0.83 -10.04 3.07
N LEU A 90 -0.29 -9.86 2.36
CA LEU A 90 -1.21 -8.76 2.61
C LEU A 90 -2.45 -9.20 3.38
N ILE A 91 -2.94 -10.43 3.19
CA ILE A 91 -4.09 -10.95 3.94
C ILE A 91 -3.65 -11.38 5.35
N GLY A 92 -2.50 -12.06 5.49
CA GLY A 92 -2.03 -12.54 6.79
C GLY A 92 -1.86 -11.44 7.87
N PRO A 93 -1.39 -10.22 7.55
CA PRO A 93 -1.31 -9.13 8.51
C PRO A 93 -2.61 -8.35 8.74
N LEU A 94 -3.66 -8.60 7.95
CA LEU A 94 -4.97 -7.94 8.03
C LEU A 94 -6.06 -8.85 8.64
N SER A 95 -5.75 -10.15 8.84
CA SER A 95 -6.58 -11.13 9.57
C SER A 95 -6.32 -11.10 11.07
#